data_AF-A0A820MY12-F1
#
_entry.id   AF-A0A820MY12-F1
#
_cell.length_a   1.000
_cell.length_b   1.000
_cell.length_c   1.000
_cell.angle_alpha   90.00
_cell.angle_beta   90.00
_cell.angle_gamma   90.00
#
_symmetry.space_group_name_H-M   'P 1'
#
loop_
_entity.id
_entity.type
_entity.pdbx_description
1 polymer ?
#
loop_
_entity_poly.entity_id
_entity_poly.type
_entity_poly.pdbx_seq_one_letter_code
_entity_poly.pdbx_strand_id
1 'polypeptide(L)'
;FKDQIEKIVNPFHKLQVINGNCEVVAKTDELREFGKRFGYFMGGALRGELVDILKEPLEKSGIIYYSHNMTNIKQDKDGVTISFDNEKQQKTVRVDMVIGADGIRSTVVKQIFPQTAPPIYIKKNIFYGMIDNIDEQTSINPI
;
A
#
# COMPACT_ATOMS: atom_id res chain seq x y z
N PHE A 1 -13.80 4.78 -11.95
CA PHE A 1 -12.50 4.21 -11.54
C PHE A 1 -11.31 4.95 -12.17
N LYS A 2 -11.01 4.80 -13.48
CA LYS A 2 -9.86 5.48 -14.12
C LYS A 2 -9.89 7.01 -13.89
N ASP A 3 -11.02 7.64 -14.17
CA ASP A 3 -11.19 9.11 -14.02
C ASP A 3 -11.09 9.60 -12.56
N GLN A 4 -11.30 8.72 -11.57
CA GLN A 4 -11.13 9.06 -10.16
C GLN A 4 -9.64 8.99 -9.77
N ILE A 5 -8.92 7.98 -10.27
CA ILE A 5 -7.47 7.83 -10.05
C ILE A 5 -6.71 9.00 -10.68
N GLU A 6 -7.07 9.40 -11.89
CA GLU A 6 -6.40 10.52 -12.58
C GLU A 6 -6.52 11.86 -11.82
N LYS A 7 -7.47 12.00 -10.89
CA LYS A 7 -7.63 13.21 -10.07
C LYS A 7 -6.71 13.26 -8.85
N ILE A 8 -6.26 12.10 -8.35
CA ILE A 8 -5.46 12.01 -7.12
C ILE A 8 -3.99 11.64 -7.38
N VAL A 9 -3.69 11.13 -8.57
CA VAL A 9 -2.32 10.76 -8.94
C VAL A 9 -1.56 12.00 -9.39
N ASN A 10 -0.47 12.26 -8.69
CA ASN A 10 0.50 13.29 -9.03
C ASN A 10 1.62 12.65 -9.86
N PRO A 11 1.72 12.96 -11.16
CA PRO A 11 2.74 12.38 -12.03
C PRO A 11 4.15 12.84 -11.62
N PHE A 12 5.12 11.92 -11.69
CA PHE A 12 6.52 12.26 -11.49
C PHE A 12 7.13 12.75 -12.80
N HIS A 13 7.50 14.03 -12.84
CA HIS A 13 8.04 14.64 -14.05
C HIS A 13 9.57 14.62 -14.11
N LYS A 14 10.22 14.74 -12.95
CA LYS A 14 11.66 14.97 -12.85
C LYS A 14 12.17 14.33 -11.57
N LEU A 15 13.36 13.75 -11.65
CA LEU A 15 14.12 13.28 -10.50
C LEU A 15 15.42 14.06 -10.40
N GLN A 16 15.74 14.56 -9.21
CA GLN A 16 17.03 15.17 -8.90
C GLN A 16 17.68 14.43 -7.74
N VAL A 17 18.96 14.14 -7.89
CA VAL A 17 19.81 13.65 -6.80
C VAL A 17 20.69 14.80 -6.36
N ILE A 18 20.63 15.10 -5.06
CA ILE A 18 21.25 16.27 -4.47
C ILE A 18 22.15 15.77 -3.33
N ASN A 19 23.38 16.30 -3.25
CA ASN A 19 24.33 15.93 -2.20
C ASN A 19 24.08 16.69 -0.89
N GLY A 20 24.91 16.43 0.13
CA GLY A 20 24.83 17.10 1.42
C GLY A 20 25.13 18.61 1.39
N ASN A 21 25.66 19.14 0.29
CA ASN A 21 25.91 20.57 0.08
C ASN A 21 24.80 21.26 -0.74
N CYS A 22 23.67 20.58 -0.95
CA CYS A 22 22.58 21.05 -1.79
C CYS A 22 22.93 21.21 -3.28
N GLU A 23 24.01 20.58 -3.76
CA GLU A 23 24.39 20.59 -5.17
C GLU A 23 23.71 19.46 -5.93
N VAL A 24 23.20 19.75 -7.13
CA VAL A 24 22.61 18.73 -8.00
C VAL A 24 23.72 17.86 -8.59
N VAL A 25 23.74 16.58 -8.24
CA VAL A 25 24.71 15.59 -8.74
C VAL A 25 24.19 14.87 -9.97
N ALA A 26 22.86 14.68 -10.06
CA ALA A 26 22.21 14.09 -11.22
C ALA A 26 20.79 14.64 -11.39
N LYS A 27 20.34 14.71 -12.63
CA LYS A 27 18.97 15.05 -13.01
C LYS A 27 18.54 14.13 -14.14
N THR A 28 17.29 13.68 -14.11
CA THR A 28 16.66 12.99 -15.23
C THR A 28 15.20 13.38 -15.38
N ASP A 29 14.77 13.51 -16.63
CA ASP A 29 13.37 13.69 -17.03
C ASP A 29 12.80 12.38 -17.63
N GLU A 30 13.55 11.26 -17.54
CA GLU A 30 13.17 9.96 -18.12
C GLU A 30 11.84 9.42 -17.57
N LEU A 31 11.44 9.80 -16.36
CA LEU A 31 10.16 9.40 -15.78
C LEU A 31 8.98 9.84 -16.64
N ARG A 32 9.10 10.97 -17.37
CA ARG A 32 8.11 11.44 -18.33
C ARG A 32 8.06 10.58 -19.59
N GLU A 33 9.20 10.04 -20.01
CA GLU A 33 9.31 9.25 -21.24
C GLU A 33 8.79 7.82 -21.06
N PHE A 34 8.61 7.35 -19.81
CA PHE A 34 8.04 6.02 -19.53
C PHE A 34 6.63 5.87 -20.11
N GLY A 35 5.81 6.92 -20.07
CA GLY A 35 4.48 6.92 -20.68
C GLY A 35 4.53 6.60 -22.18
N LYS A 36 5.45 7.21 -22.91
CA LYS A 36 5.62 6.97 -24.35
C LYS A 36 6.17 5.58 -24.64
N ARG A 37 7.11 5.10 -23.80
CA ARG A 37 7.83 3.84 -24.03
C ARG A 37 7.04 2.61 -23.62
N PHE A 38 6.28 2.69 -22.54
CA PHE A 38 5.65 1.53 -21.90
C PHE A 38 4.11 1.64 -21.81
N GLY A 39 3.51 2.76 -22.22
CA GLY A 39 2.06 2.96 -22.17
C GLY A 39 1.52 3.26 -20.77
N TYR A 40 2.38 3.49 -19.77
CA TYR A 40 2.00 3.90 -18.42
C TYR A 40 2.99 4.93 -17.87
N PHE A 41 2.49 5.85 -17.03
CA PHE A 41 3.31 6.85 -16.34
C PHE A 41 3.50 6.46 -14.88
N MET A 42 4.55 6.99 -14.25
CA MET A 42 4.75 6.87 -12.81
C MET A 42 4.19 8.10 -12.10
N GLY A 43 3.54 7.87 -10.97
CA GLY A 43 3.03 8.93 -10.12
C GLY A 43 2.80 8.44 -8.69
N GLY A 44 2.59 9.40 -7.79
CA GLY A 44 2.25 9.14 -6.40
C GLY A 44 0.84 9.62 -6.09
N ALA A 45 0.15 8.90 -5.21
CA ALA A 45 -1.10 9.35 -4.62
C ALA A 45 -1.03 9.16 -3.11
N LEU A 46 -1.84 9.91 -2.36
CA LEU A 46 -1.98 9.64 -0.94
C LEU A 46 -2.61 8.27 -0.75
N ARG A 47 -2.01 7.45 0.12
CA ARG A 47 -2.49 6.08 0.37
C ARG A 47 -3.95 6.07 0.81
N GLY A 48 -4.37 7.02 1.63
CA GLY A 48 -5.76 7.13 2.11
C GLY A 48 -6.73 7.29 0.95
N GLU A 49 -6.50 8.28 0.09
CA GLU A 49 -7.36 8.56 -1.07
C GLU A 49 -7.44 7.38 -2.04
N LEU A 50 -6.31 6.72 -2.31
CA LEU A 50 -6.29 5.53 -3.16
C LEU A 50 -7.13 4.39 -2.56
N VAL A 51 -7.03 4.17 -1.25
CA VAL A 51 -7.84 3.16 -0.55
C VAL A 51 -9.32 3.51 -0.64
N ASP A 52 -9.69 4.78 -0.45
CA ASP A 52 -11.09 5.20 -0.52
C ASP A 52 -11.69 4.97 -1.91
N ILE A 53 -10.98 5.32 -2.99
CA ILE A 53 -11.42 5.06 -4.36
C ILE A 53 -11.58 3.55 -4.63
N LEU A 54 -10.64 2.73 -4.15
CA LEU A 54 -10.70 1.27 -4.33
C LEU A 54 -11.88 0.65 -3.55
N LYS A 55 -12.23 1.24 -2.41
CA LYS A 55 -13.23 0.74 -1.49
C LYS A 55 -14.65 1.14 -1.90
N GLU A 56 -14.83 2.34 -2.46
CA GLU A 56 -16.13 2.94 -2.82
C GLU A 56 -17.05 1.97 -3.58
N PRO A 57 -16.62 1.23 -4.63
CA PRO A 57 -17.51 0.32 -5.37
C PRO A 57 -18.00 -0.86 -4.52
N LEU A 58 -17.28 -1.19 -3.44
CA LEU A 58 -17.56 -2.34 -2.58
C LEU A 58 -18.39 -1.97 -1.35
N GLU A 59 -18.44 -0.69 -0.96
CA GLU A 59 -19.14 -0.26 0.27
C GLU A 59 -20.62 -0.67 0.29
N LYS A 60 -21.31 -0.53 -0.85
CA LYS A 60 -22.73 -0.85 -0.97
C LYS A 60 -23.04 -2.34 -1.05
N SER A 61 -22.02 -3.17 -1.24
CA SER A 61 -22.20 -4.63 -1.40
C SER A 61 -22.31 -5.38 -0.07
N GLY A 62 -22.01 -4.73 1.06
CA GLY A 62 -22.06 -5.36 2.38
C GLY A 62 -20.98 -6.43 2.62
N ILE A 63 -19.97 -6.54 1.75
CA ILE A 63 -18.91 -7.55 1.83
C ILE A 63 -17.70 -7.11 2.67
N ILE A 64 -17.65 -5.84 3.08
CA ILE A 64 -16.53 -5.30 3.87
C ILE A 64 -16.90 -5.32 5.35
N TYR A 65 -16.12 -6.05 6.12
CA TYR A 65 -16.27 -6.16 7.58
C TYR A 65 -15.03 -5.59 8.27
N TYR A 66 -15.19 -4.41 8.89
CA TYR A 66 -14.12 -3.77 9.66
C TYR A 66 -13.95 -4.38 11.05
N SER A 67 -12.78 -4.21 11.65
CA SER A 67 -12.47 -4.71 12.99
C SER A 67 -12.72 -6.23 13.13
N HIS A 68 -12.51 -6.98 12.05
CA HIS A 68 -12.58 -8.43 12.01
C HIS A 68 -11.17 -9.00 11.91
N ASN A 69 -10.55 -9.25 13.07
CA ASN A 69 -9.17 -9.72 13.12
C ASN A 69 -9.14 -11.26 13.02
N MET A 70 -8.67 -11.79 11.89
CA MET A 70 -8.54 -13.24 11.73
C MET A 70 -7.44 -13.78 12.66
N THR A 71 -7.74 -14.84 13.40
CA THR A 71 -6.85 -15.45 14.40
C THR A 71 -6.43 -16.88 14.06
N ASN A 72 -7.22 -17.61 13.27
CA ASN A 72 -6.96 -19.01 12.98
C ASN A 72 -7.48 -19.43 11.59
N ILE A 73 -6.84 -20.44 11.01
CA ILE A 73 -7.21 -21.09 9.75
C ILE A 73 -7.17 -22.61 9.97
N LYS A 74 -8.25 -23.30 9.60
CA LYS A 74 -8.29 -24.76 9.51
C LYS A 74 -8.80 -25.17 8.13
N GLN A 75 -8.03 -25.97 7.42
CA GLN A 75 -8.40 -26.50 6.12
C GLN A 75 -8.72 -28.00 6.22
N ASP A 76 -9.71 -28.44 5.47
CA ASP A 76 -9.99 -29.84 5.20
C ASP A 76 -10.20 -30.05 3.69
N LYS A 77 -10.70 -31.23 3.30
CA LYS A 77 -10.89 -31.60 1.90
C LYS A 77 -11.95 -30.76 1.17
N ASP A 78 -12.87 -30.13 1.89
CA ASP A 78 -14.04 -29.44 1.35
C ASP A 78 -13.95 -27.90 1.54
N GLY A 79 -12.77 -27.35 1.85
CA GLY A 79 -12.56 -25.90 2.03
C GLY A 79 -11.87 -25.48 3.34
N VAL A 80 -12.11 -24.23 3.75
CA VAL A 80 -11.38 -23.55 4.82
C VAL A 80 -12.31 -22.91 5.84
N THR A 81 -12.09 -23.20 7.11
CA THR A 81 -12.74 -22.53 8.24
C THR A 81 -11.79 -21.50 8.85
N ILE A 82 -12.23 -20.25 8.93
CA ILE A 82 -11.50 -19.13 9.52
C ILE A 82 -12.16 -18.67 10.82
N SER A 83 -11.35 -18.30 11.80
CA SER A 83 -11.81 -17.72 13.06
C SER A 83 -11.43 -16.26 13.16
N PHE A 84 -12.33 -15.43 13.68
CA PHE A 84 -12.11 -14.01 13.94
C PHE A 84 -12.23 -13.71 15.42
N ASP A 85 -11.37 -12.81 15.90
CA ASP A 85 -11.54 -12.12 17.17
C ASP A 85 -12.28 -10.80 16.91
N ASN A 86 -13.57 -10.82 17.24
CA ASN A 86 -14.43 -9.64 17.21
C ASN A 86 -14.78 -9.32 18.66
N GLU A 87 -14.74 -8.05 19.05
CA GLU A 87 -14.82 -7.50 20.42
C GLU A 87 -15.98 -8.01 21.31
N LYS A 88 -16.88 -8.84 20.81
CA LYS A 88 -18.00 -9.41 21.56
C LYS A 88 -18.14 -10.93 21.48
N GLN A 89 -17.65 -11.61 20.43
CA GLN A 89 -17.75 -13.08 20.26
C GLN A 89 -16.73 -13.58 19.23
N GLN A 90 -16.11 -14.74 19.47
CA GLN A 90 -15.34 -15.44 18.45
C GLN A 90 -16.29 -16.01 17.39
N LYS A 91 -16.21 -15.48 16.17
CA LYS A 91 -17.01 -15.97 15.03
C LYS A 91 -16.15 -16.85 14.15
N THR A 92 -16.74 -17.93 13.64
CA THR A 92 -16.16 -18.77 12.60
C THR A 92 -16.92 -18.61 11.30
N VAL A 93 -16.20 -18.65 10.17
CA VAL A 93 -16.79 -18.59 8.83
C VAL A 93 -16.17 -19.71 8.00
N ARG A 94 -17.00 -20.35 7.17
CA ARG A 94 -16.57 -21.37 6.21
C ARG A 94 -16.54 -20.76 4.80
N VAL A 95 -15.44 -20.98 4.09
CA VAL A 95 -15.21 -20.49 2.72
C VAL A 95 -14.48 -21.55 1.89
N ASP A 96 -14.52 -21.42 0.57
CA ASP A 96 -13.78 -22.32 -0.32
C ASP A 96 -12.28 -21.97 -0.37
N MET A 97 -11.95 -20.69 -0.23
CA MET A 97 -10.59 -20.17 -0.34
C MET A 97 -10.38 -18.95 0.56
N VAL A 98 -9.15 -18.81 1.06
CA VAL A 98 -8.67 -17.63 1.80
C VAL A 98 -7.54 -16.97 1.01
N ILE A 99 -7.62 -15.66 0.83
CA ILE A 99 -6.55 -14.84 0.24
C ILE A 99 -5.86 -14.06 1.37
N GLY A 100 -4.57 -14.36 1.61
CA GLY A 100 -3.76 -13.67 2.61
C GLY A 100 -3.26 -12.32 2.13
N ALA A 101 -4.05 -11.26 2.34
CA ALA A 101 -3.71 -9.88 2.02
C ALA A 101 -3.53 -9.00 3.27
N ASP A 102 -3.00 -9.58 4.35
CA ASP A 102 -2.91 -8.99 5.71
C ASP A 102 -1.54 -8.37 6.05
N GLY A 103 -0.70 -8.13 5.02
CA GLY A 103 0.51 -7.31 5.12
C GLY A 103 1.74 -8.00 5.73
N ILE A 104 2.78 -7.22 6.02
CA ILE A 104 4.12 -7.71 6.38
C ILE A 104 4.17 -8.57 7.67
N ARG A 105 3.19 -8.42 8.55
CA ARG A 105 3.06 -9.20 9.80
C ARG A 105 2.02 -10.31 9.72
N SER A 106 1.73 -10.77 8.51
CA SER A 106 0.66 -11.72 8.16
C SER A 106 0.43 -12.81 9.21
N THR A 107 -0.81 -12.93 9.64
CA THR A 107 -1.32 -14.07 10.42
C THR A 107 -1.54 -15.27 9.51
N VAL A 108 -1.98 -15.07 8.27
CA VAL A 108 -2.18 -16.16 7.30
C VAL A 108 -0.89 -16.95 7.07
N VAL A 109 0.22 -16.26 6.81
CA VAL A 109 1.54 -16.89 6.64
C VAL A 109 1.95 -17.68 7.88
N LYS A 110 1.71 -17.15 9.08
CA LYS A 110 2.07 -17.84 10.34
C LYS A 110 1.26 -19.12 10.56
N GLN A 111 -0.01 -19.15 10.15
CA GLN A 111 -0.86 -20.33 10.30
C GLN A 111 -0.49 -21.43 9.30
N ILE A 112 -0.12 -21.07 8.07
CA ILE A 112 0.20 -22.02 6.99
C ILE A 112 1.67 -22.47 7.05
N PHE A 113 2.58 -21.55 7.35
CA PHE A 113 4.02 -21.75 7.36
C PHE A 113 4.60 -21.34 8.73
N PRO A 114 4.40 -22.14 9.78
CA PRO A 114 4.75 -21.78 11.16
C PRO A 114 6.25 -21.55 11.36
N GLN A 115 7.10 -22.07 10.48
CA GLN A 115 8.56 -21.91 10.52
C GLN A 115 9.06 -20.71 9.69
N THR A 116 8.17 -19.82 9.25
CA THR A 116 8.57 -18.63 8.48
C THR A 116 9.35 -17.67 9.36
N ALA A 117 10.52 -17.25 8.88
CA ALA A 117 11.33 -16.24 9.55
C ALA A 117 10.56 -14.91 9.68
N PRO A 118 10.68 -14.20 10.81
CA PRO A 118 10.07 -12.89 10.97
C PRO A 118 10.72 -11.85 10.05
N PRO A 119 10.05 -10.70 9.80
CA PRO A 119 10.67 -9.58 9.10
C PRO A 119 12.00 -9.17 9.74
N ILE A 120 13.02 -8.96 8.91
CA ILE A 120 14.37 -8.61 9.35
C ILE A 120 14.55 -7.09 9.27
N TYR A 121 14.92 -6.47 10.38
CA TYR A 121 15.23 -5.04 10.40
C TYR A 121 16.56 -4.74 9.71
N ILE A 122 16.54 -3.90 8.68
CA ILE A 122 17.71 -3.57 7.84
C ILE A 122 18.59 -2.46 8.41
N LYS A 123 18.42 -2.08 9.70
CA LYS A 123 19.16 -0.99 10.36
C LYS A 123 18.98 0.38 9.70
N LYS A 124 17.88 0.59 8.98
CA LYS A 124 17.52 1.86 8.34
C LYS A 124 16.07 2.20 8.68
N ASN A 125 15.82 3.48 8.94
CA ASN A 125 14.49 4.04 9.11
C ASN A 125 14.25 5.05 8.00
N ILE A 126 13.00 5.14 7.54
CA ILE A 126 12.53 6.16 6.62
C ILE A 126 11.61 7.07 7.42
N PHE A 127 11.91 8.37 7.42
CA PHE A 127 11.02 9.40 7.95
C PHE A 127 10.31 10.07 6.77
N TYR A 128 8.99 10.15 6.84
CA TYR A 128 8.17 10.82 5.84
C TYR A 128 7.01 11.51 6.54
N GLY A 129 6.49 12.56 5.91
CA GLY A 129 5.35 13.34 6.38
C GLY A 129 4.65 13.99 5.21
N MET A 130 3.42 14.45 5.46
CA MET A 130 2.67 15.28 4.51
C MET A 130 2.75 16.71 5.00
N ILE A 131 3.01 17.63 4.09
CA ILE A 131 2.96 19.07 4.33
C ILE A 131 1.88 19.65 3.42
N ASP A 132 1.11 20.61 3.94
CA ASP A 132 -0.02 21.20 3.20
C ASP A 132 0.47 21.96 1.97
N ASN A 133 1.63 22.61 2.10
CA ASN A 133 2.31 23.31 1.03
C ASN A 133 3.82 23.05 1.13
N ILE A 134 4.48 22.95 -0.02
CA ILE A 134 5.93 23.08 -0.09
C ILE A 134 6.20 24.58 0.00
N ASP A 135 6.75 25.06 1.11
CA ASP A 135 7.17 26.47 1.22
C ASP A 135 8.23 26.76 0.15
N GLU A 136 8.26 27.99 -0.37
CA GLU A 136 9.24 28.44 -1.39
C GLU A 136 10.70 28.23 -0.92
N GLN A 137 10.95 28.12 0.39
CA GLN A 137 12.26 27.83 0.96
C GLN A 137 12.69 26.35 0.84
N THR A 138 11.73 25.42 0.67
CA THR A 138 12.01 24.00 0.39
C THR A 138 12.14 23.69 -1.10
N SER A 139 11.73 24.60 -1.98
CA SER A 139 12.25 24.61 -3.34
C SER A 139 13.72 24.97 -3.27
N ILE A 140 14.57 23.97 -3.43
CA ILE A 140 15.96 24.19 -3.83
C ILE A 140 15.86 25.00 -5.11
N ASN A 141 16.16 26.30 -5.01
CA ASN A 141 15.97 27.26 -6.08
C ASN A 141 16.52 26.65 -7.38
N PRO A 142 15.68 26.45 -8.41
CA PRO A 142 16.20 26.09 -9.72
C PRO A 142 16.96 27.32 -10.22
N ILE A 143 18.28 27.31 -10.04
CA ILE A 143 19.19 28.11 -10.85
C ILE A 143 19.09 27.61 -12.29
#